data_AF-A0A352X5T6-F1
#
_entry.id   AF-A0A352X5T6-F1
#
_cell.length_a   1.000
_cell.length_b   1.000
_cell.length_c   1.000
_cell.angle_alpha   90.00
_cell.angle_beta   90.00
_cell.angle_gamma   90.00
#
_symmetry.space_group_name_H-M   'P 1'
#
loop_
_entity.id
_entity.type
_entity.pdbx_description
1 polymer ?
#
loop_
_entity_poly.entity_id
_entity_poly.type
_entity_poly.pdbx_seq_one_letter_code
_entity_poly.pdbx_strand_id
1 'polypeptide(L)' 'MHKRFVNQCTIDISILPSGPILIKAEEGADPTKPNMEFVETYHAGGRSIYLPGSSLKGAIRAHAERIV' A
#
# COMPACT_ATOMS: atom_id res chain seq x y z
N MET A 1 16.08 -8.01 29.42
CA MET A 1 17.02 -8.35 28.33
C MET A 1 16.51 -7.70 27.05
N HIS A 2 17.08 -6.55 26.70
CA HIS A 2 16.57 -5.67 25.64
C HIS A 2 16.95 -6.21 24.26
N LYS A 3 16.04 -6.05 23.29
CA LYS A 3 16.10 -6.63 21.94
C LYS A 3 17.42 -6.23 21.24
N ARG A 4 18.34 -7.19 21.03
CA ARG A 4 19.60 -6.94 20.31
C ARG A 4 19.30 -6.88 18.81
N PHE A 5 19.51 -5.73 18.19
CA PHE A 5 19.45 -5.58 16.74
C PHE A 5 20.67 -6.26 16.11
N VAL A 6 20.44 -7.25 15.24
CA VAL A 6 21.52 -8.07 14.66
C VAL A 6 21.69 -7.85 13.17
N ASN A 7 20.63 -7.48 12.46
CA ASN A 7 20.66 -7.24 11.03
C ASN A 7 19.58 -6.23 10.60
N GLN A 8 19.91 -5.49 9.54
CA GLN A 8 18.98 -4.68 8.76
C GLN A 8 19.19 -5.01 7.29
N CYS A 9 18.11 -5.03 6.52
CA CYS A 9 18.16 -5.08 5.07
C CYS A 9 17.15 -4.08 4.54
N THR A 10 17.60 -3.24 3.59
CA THR A 10 16.74 -2.34 2.83
C THR A 10 16.66 -2.90 1.42
N ILE A 11 15.45 -3.00 0.90
CA ILE A 11 15.19 -3.50 -0.46
C ILE A 11 14.39 -2.43 -1.18
N ASP A 12 14.94 -1.92 -2.28
CA ASP A 12 14.26 -1.01 -3.17
C ASP A 12 13.49 -1.81 -4.22
N ILE A 13 12.19 -1.54 -4.33
CA ILE A 13 11.27 -2.29 -5.20
C ILE A 13 10.55 -1.31 -6.11
N SER A 14 10.52 -1.62 -7.40
CA SER A 14 9.66 -0.93 -8.38
C SER A 14 8.48 -1.82 -8.74
N ILE A 15 7.27 -1.27 -8.66
CA ILE A 15 6.04 -2.00 -8.98
C ILE A 15 5.46 -1.42 -10.26
N LEU A 16 5.37 -2.25 -11.30
CA LEU A 16 4.69 -1.91 -12.56
C LEU A 16 3.43 -2.78 -12.67
N PRO A 17 2.23 -2.20 -12.57
CA PRO A 17 1.00 -2.94 -12.76
C PRO A 17 0.90 -3.48 -14.20
N SER A 18 0.63 -4.79 -14.35
CA SER A 18 0.36 -5.42 -15.66
C SER A 18 -1.09 -5.18 -16.15
N GLY A 19 -1.90 -4.49 -15.34
CA GLY A 19 -3.29 -4.16 -15.64
C GLY A 19 -3.82 -3.13 -14.64
N PRO A 20 -5.10 -2.74 -14.75
CA PRO A 20 -5.72 -1.81 -13.82
C PRO A 20 -5.67 -2.35 -12.39
N ILE A 21 -5.27 -1.50 -11.45
CA ILE A 21 -5.25 -1.80 -10.02
C ILE A 21 -6.01 -0.71 -9.28
N LEU A 22 -6.78 -1.10 -8.28
CA LEU A 22 -7.46 -0.19 -7.36
C LEU A 22 -7.15 -0.65 -5.94
N ILE A 23 -6.58 0.25 -5.12
CA ILE A 23 -6.64 0.12 -3.67
C ILE A 23 -7.73 1.10 -3.22
N LYS A 24 -8.82 0.54 -2.68
CA LYS A 24 -9.99 1.31 -2.29
C LYS A 24 -9.68 2.15 -1.04
N ALA A 25 -10.03 3.42 -1.07
CA ALA A 25 -10.06 4.25 0.13
C ALA A 25 -11.23 3.86 1.06
N GLU A 26 -11.13 4.27 2.32
CA GLU A 26 -12.29 4.28 3.19
C GLU A 26 -13.34 5.26 2.64
N GLU A 27 -14.61 4.95 2.89
CA GLU A 27 -15.72 5.72 2.35
C GLU A 27 -15.67 7.16 2.88
N GLY A 28 -15.45 8.11 1.97
CA GLY A 28 -15.35 9.52 2.30
C GLY A 28 -16.72 10.13 2.56
N ALA A 29 -16.74 11.25 3.29
CA ALA A 29 -17.96 12.03 3.50
C ALA A 29 -18.35 12.91 2.29
N ASP A 30 -17.55 12.91 1.22
CA ASP A 30 -17.78 13.73 0.03
C ASP A 30 -18.72 13.01 -0.95
N PRO A 31 -19.97 13.46 -1.11
CA PRO A 31 -20.96 12.79 -1.94
C PRO A 31 -20.69 12.96 -3.44
N THR A 32 -19.74 13.82 -3.83
CA THR A 32 -19.37 14.04 -5.24
C THR A 32 -18.44 12.96 -5.78
N LYS A 33 -17.86 12.17 -4.88
CA LYS A 33 -16.86 11.18 -5.21
C LYS A 33 -17.48 9.81 -5.49
N PRO A 34 -16.83 8.99 -6.36
CA PRO A 34 -17.33 7.66 -6.65
C PRO A 34 -17.26 6.76 -5.42
N ASN A 35 -18.17 5.80 -5.28
CA ASN A 35 -18.09 4.82 -4.18
C ASN A 35 -16.76 4.03 -4.16
N MET A 36 -16.11 3.87 -5.32
CA MET A 36 -14.81 3.21 -5.45
C MET A 36 -13.70 4.23 -5.71
N GLU A 37 -13.28 4.93 -4.65
CA GLU A 37 -12.14 5.86 -4.71
C GLU A 37 -10.80 5.16 -4.55
N PHE A 38 -9.77 5.75 -5.16
CA PHE A 38 -8.38 5.42 -4.85
C PHE A 38 -7.97 5.97 -3.48
N VAL A 39 -7.06 5.26 -2.82
CA VAL A 39 -6.30 5.86 -1.71
C VAL A 39 -5.36 6.93 -2.27
N GLU A 40 -5.50 8.14 -1.75
CA GLU A 40 -4.67 9.29 -2.10
C GLU A 40 -3.82 9.74 -0.92
N THR A 41 -2.68 10.37 -1.22
CA THR A 41 -1.84 11.08 -0.25
C THR A 41 -1.43 12.43 -0.82
N TYR A 42 -0.90 13.31 0.02
CA TYR A 42 -0.26 14.53 -0.45
C TYR A 42 1.24 14.29 -0.62
N HIS A 43 1.73 14.38 -1.85
CA HIS A 43 3.12 14.12 -2.20
C HIS A 43 3.56 15.07 -3.31
N ALA A 44 4.80 15.56 -3.23
CA ALA A 44 5.38 16.49 -4.21
C ALA A 44 4.50 17.73 -4.51
N GLY A 45 3.78 18.25 -3.51
CA GLY A 45 2.93 19.44 -3.66
C GLY A 45 1.55 19.19 -4.26
N GLY A 46 1.13 17.93 -4.44
CA GLY A 46 -0.19 17.58 -4.97
C GLY A 46 -0.79 16.32 -4.35
N ARG A 47 -2.08 16.10 -4.61
CA ARG A 47 -2.72 14.81 -4.33
C ARG A 47 -2.20 13.78 -5.33
N SER A 48 -1.80 12.62 -4.83
CA SER A 48 -1.25 11.51 -5.61
C SER A 48 -1.85 10.20 -5.14
N ILE A 49 -2.22 9.33 -6.08
CA ILE A 49 -2.60 7.95 -5.80
C ILE A 49 -1.33 7.18 -5.41
N TYR A 50 -1.43 6.30 -4.41
CA TYR A 50 -0.29 5.49 -3.99
C TYR A 50 -0.71 4.08 -3.58
N LEU A 51 0.28 3.19 -3.46
CA LEU A 51 0.09 1.87 -2.87
C LEU A 51 0.49 1.94 -1.38
N PRO A 52 -0.45 1.84 -0.42
CA PRO A 52 -0.10 1.89 0.99
C PRO A 52 0.80 0.73 1.39
N GLY A 53 1.82 1.01 2.20
CA GLY A 53 2.75 -0.01 2.69
C GLY A 53 2.06 -1.11 3.50
N SER A 54 0.99 -0.78 4.23
CA SER A 54 0.14 -1.74 4.94
C SER A 54 -0.55 -2.72 3.98
N SER A 55 -1.15 -2.21 2.90
CA SER A 55 -1.81 -3.01 1.87
C SER A 55 -0.84 -3.92 1.13
N LEU A 56 0.32 -3.37 0.71
CA LEU A 56 1.37 -4.15 0.03
C LEU A 56 1.90 -5.27 0.94
N LYS A 57 2.22 -4.95 2.19
CA LYS A 57 2.67 -5.92 3.19
C LYS A 57 1.61 -7.01 3.41
N GLY A 58 0.34 -6.62 3.53
CA GLY A 58 -0.78 -7.53 3.70
C GLY A 58 -0.92 -8.51 2.54
N ALA A 59 -0.86 -8.00 1.30
CA ALA A 59 -0.94 -8.82 0.09
C ALA A 59 0.22 -9.84 0.00
N ILE A 60 1.46 -9.39 0.23
CA ILE A 60 2.64 -10.26 0.22
C ILE A 60 2.52 -11.34 1.30
N ARG A 61 2.14 -10.95 2.53
CA ARG A 61 1.94 -11.86 3.65
C ARG A 61 0.89 -12.92 3.33
N ALA A 62 -0.29 -12.51 2.88
CA ALA A 62 -1.39 -13.42 2.55
C ALA A 62 -1.05 -14.38 1.40
N HIS A 63 -0.15 -13.98 0.49
CA HIS A 63 0.36 -14.90 -0.53
C HIS A 63 1.37 -15.88 0.05
N ALA A 64 2.35 -15.40 0.83
CA ALA A 64 3.35 -16.24 1.48
C ALA A 64 2.72 -17.28 2.41
N GLU A 65 1.73 -16.89 3.21
CA GLU A 65 0.98 -17.78 4.11
C GLU A 65 0.19 -18.89 3.37
N ARG A 66 -0.06 -18.75 2.06
CA ARG A 66 -0.71 -19.81 1.26
C ARG A 66 0.28 -20.81 0.67
N ILE A 67 1.55 -20.43 0.54
CA ILE A 67 2.59 -21.27 -0.07
C ILE A 67 3.22 -22.21 0.98
N VAL A 68 3.18 -21.82 2.25
CA VAL A 68 3.66 -22.59 3.41
C VAL A 68 2.51 -23.40 4.01
#